data_AF-A0A2N0KIC5-F1
#
_entry.id   AF-A0A2N0KIC5-F1
#
_cell.length_a   1.000
_cell.length_b   1.000
_cell.length_c   1.000
_cell.angle_alpha   90.00
_cell.angle_beta   90.00
_cell.angle_gamma   90.00
#
_symmetry.space_group_name_H-M   'P 1'
#
loop_
_entity.id
_entity.type
_entity.pdbx_description
1 polymer ?
#
loop_
_entity_poly.entity_id
_entity_poly.type
_entity_poly.pdbx_seq_one_letter_code
_entity_poly.pdbx_strand_id
1 'polypeptide(L)'
;MRPRPNPPEEPQDAAGFNDRGNRYSRNGAYDQAMADYTKAIELDGDFAEAYFNRGVSHYELGLFQESIDDLTRAIDLSPTDDNYYGRRSLAYLFNDQPDLAEADQDKCEELRNTG
;
A
#
# COMPACT_ATOMS: atom_id res chain seq x y z
N MET A 1 12.91 26.65 -33.77
CA MET A 1 11.79 26.20 -32.91
C MET A 1 12.35 25.20 -31.92
N ARG A 2 12.13 25.39 -30.61
CA ARG A 2 12.36 24.32 -29.63
C ARG A 2 11.14 23.38 -29.69
N PRO A 3 11.32 22.05 -29.68
CA PRO A 3 10.18 21.13 -29.62
C PRO A 3 9.35 21.44 -28.37
N ARG A 4 8.02 21.28 -28.47
CA ARG A 4 7.17 21.35 -27.28
C ARG A 4 7.66 20.28 -26.30
N PRO A 5 7.74 20.57 -24.99
CA PRO A 5 8.02 19.52 -24.02
C PRO A 5 6.98 18.41 -24.23
N ASN A 6 7.44 17.15 -24.27
CA ASN A 6 6.53 16.03 -24.21
C ASN A 6 5.70 16.20 -22.93
N PRO A 7 4.38 15.97 -22.97
CA PRO A 7 3.62 15.83 -21.73
C PRO A 7 4.33 14.79 -20.85
N PRO A 8 4.33 14.93 -19.51
CA PRO A 8 4.92 13.92 -18.64
C PRO A 8 4.42 12.55 -19.09
N GLU A 9 5.34 11.63 -19.38
CA GLU A 9 4.97 10.32 -19.91
C GLU A 9 4.03 9.66 -18.90
N GLU A 10 2.81 9.34 -19.35
CA GLU A 10 1.87 8.53 -18.58
C GLU A 10 2.57 7.21 -18.22
N PRO A 11 2.45 6.72 -16.99
CA PRO A 11 2.97 5.42 -16.62
C PRO A 11 2.46 4.32 -17.56
N GLN A 12 3.33 3.38 -17.91
CA GLN A 12 3.01 2.31 -18.87
C GLN A 12 3.00 0.92 -18.22
N ASP A 13 3.53 0.80 -17.00
CA ASP A 13 3.64 -0.44 -16.25
C ASP A 13 3.22 -0.26 -14.79
N ALA A 14 3.07 -1.39 -14.09
CA ALA A 14 2.61 -1.39 -12.71
C ALA A 14 3.51 -0.56 -11.78
N ALA A 15 4.84 -0.66 -11.95
CA ALA A 15 5.81 0.10 -11.17
C ALA A 15 5.66 1.62 -11.36
N GLY A 16 5.50 2.09 -12.60
CA GLY A 16 5.31 3.51 -12.88
C GLY A 16 4.02 4.07 -12.29
N PHE A 17 2.92 3.30 -12.33
CA PHE A 17 1.68 3.70 -11.68
C PHE A 17 1.85 3.74 -10.15
N ASN A 18 2.50 2.74 -9.54
CA ASN A 18 2.82 2.74 -8.11
C ASN A 18 3.68 3.95 -7.71
N ASP A 19 4.72 4.27 -8.49
CA ASP A 19 5.59 5.41 -8.24
C ASP A 19 4.87 6.76 -8.33
N ARG A 20 3.92 6.89 -9.27
CA ARG A 20 3.09 8.10 -9.36
C ARG A 20 2.08 8.16 -8.21
N GLY A 21 1.47 7.04 -7.84
CA GLY A 21 0.62 6.92 -6.66
C GLY A 21 1.36 7.35 -5.39
N ASN A 22 2.60 6.92 -5.22
CA ASN A 22 3.48 7.31 -4.11
C ASN A 22 3.70 8.83 -4.05
N ARG A 23 3.83 9.50 -5.20
CA ARG A 23 3.95 10.96 -5.25
C ARG A 23 2.65 11.65 -4.84
N TYR A 24 1.50 11.13 -5.24
CA TYR A 24 0.20 11.64 -4.80
C TYR A 24 -0.01 11.45 -3.30
N SER A 25 0.28 10.26 -2.77
CA SER A 25 0.16 9.95 -1.34
C SER A 25 1.03 10.87 -0.47
N ARG A 26 2.28 11.12 -0.87
CA ARG A 26 3.18 12.07 -0.17
C ARG A 26 2.64 13.50 -0.12
N ASN A 27 1.76 13.89 -1.03
CA ASN A 27 1.10 15.19 -1.06
C ASN A 27 -0.27 15.19 -0.36
N GLY A 28 -0.68 14.07 0.26
CA GLY A 28 -2.00 13.89 0.86
C GLY A 28 -3.14 13.70 -0.16
N ALA A 29 -2.81 13.50 -1.44
CA ALA A 29 -3.78 13.28 -2.50
C ALA A 29 -4.17 11.80 -2.59
N TYR A 30 -4.76 11.26 -1.52
CA TYR A 30 -4.99 9.82 -1.36
C TYR A 30 -5.92 9.22 -2.41
N ASP A 31 -6.98 9.92 -2.83
CA ASP A 31 -7.88 9.44 -3.91
C ASP A 31 -7.14 9.21 -5.22
N GLN A 32 -6.24 10.15 -5.59
CA GLN A 32 -5.42 10.03 -6.81
C GLN A 32 -4.38 8.92 -6.66
N ALA A 33 -3.81 8.78 -5.46
CA ALA A 33 -2.87 7.71 -5.16
C ALA A 33 -3.54 6.32 -5.31
N MET A 34 -4.74 6.16 -4.75
CA MET A 34 -5.53 4.92 -4.84
C MET A 34 -5.89 4.55 -6.28
N ALA A 35 -6.24 5.54 -7.12
CA ALA A 35 -6.51 5.29 -8.53
C ALA A 35 -5.28 4.73 -9.25
N ASP A 36 -4.11 5.29 -8.98
CA ASP A 36 -2.84 4.83 -9.55
C ASP A 36 -2.43 3.45 -9.01
N TYR A 37 -2.53 3.20 -7.70
CA TYR A 37 -2.26 1.86 -7.15
C TYR A 37 -3.21 0.80 -7.67
N THR A 38 -4.49 1.15 -7.85
CA THR A 38 -5.47 0.25 -8.48
C THR A 38 -5.06 -0.07 -9.90
N LYS A 39 -4.57 0.92 -10.66
CA LYS A 39 -4.07 0.66 -12.01
C LYS A 39 -2.83 -0.22 -12.03
N ALA A 40 -1.93 -0.05 -11.05
CA ALA A 40 -0.77 -0.92 -10.88
C ALA A 40 -1.20 -2.38 -10.61
N ILE A 41 -2.18 -2.59 -9.72
CA ILE A 41 -2.75 -3.90 -9.40
C ILE A 41 -3.46 -4.54 -10.60
N GLU A 42 -4.17 -3.75 -11.42
CA GLU A 42 -4.80 -4.26 -12.65
C GLU A 42 -3.77 -4.76 -13.67
N LEU A 43 -2.58 -4.14 -13.72
CA LEU A 43 -1.50 -4.53 -14.62
C LEU A 43 -0.69 -5.71 -14.07
N ASP A 44 -0.50 -5.75 -12.75
CA ASP A 44 0.18 -6.83 -12.04
C ASP A 44 -0.51 -7.12 -10.70
N GLY A 45 -1.34 -8.18 -10.70
CA GLY A 45 -2.11 -8.60 -9.52
C GLY A 45 -1.30 -9.27 -8.41
N ASP A 46 0.00 -9.46 -8.63
CA ASP A 46 0.94 -9.98 -7.64
C ASP A 46 1.91 -8.89 -7.14
N PHE A 47 1.65 -7.62 -7.49
CA PHE A 47 2.48 -6.49 -7.05
C PHE A 47 2.15 -6.08 -5.61
N ALA A 48 2.77 -6.78 -4.64
CA ALA A 48 2.53 -6.60 -3.21
C ALA A 48 2.65 -5.14 -2.73
N GLU A 49 3.61 -4.38 -3.25
CA GLU A 49 3.83 -2.99 -2.86
C GLU A 49 2.65 -2.07 -3.23
N ALA A 50 1.98 -2.32 -4.37
CA ALA A 50 0.82 -1.53 -4.78
C ALA A 50 -0.38 -1.77 -3.84
N TYR A 51 -0.59 -3.01 -3.40
CA TYR A 51 -1.57 -3.32 -2.35
C TYR A 51 -1.22 -2.64 -1.04
N PHE A 52 0.03 -2.74 -0.59
CA PHE A 52 0.49 -2.07 0.64
C PHE A 52 0.26 -0.56 0.59
N ASN A 53 0.66 0.10 -0.50
CA ASN A 53 0.55 1.55 -0.63
C ASN A 53 -0.92 2.01 -0.74
N ARG A 54 -1.79 1.21 -1.37
CA ARG A 54 -3.23 1.46 -1.38
C ARG A 54 -3.86 1.27 0.00
N GLY A 55 -3.48 0.21 0.71
CA GLY A 55 -3.92 -0.04 2.08
C GLY A 55 -3.49 1.06 3.05
N VAL A 56 -2.30 1.61 2.91
CA VAL A 56 -1.87 2.81 3.67
C VAL A 56 -2.73 4.02 3.33
N SER A 57 -3.08 4.22 2.06
CA SER A 57 -3.94 5.35 1.66
C SER A 57 -5.37 5.21 2.20
N HIS A 58 -5.93 4.00 2.21
CA HIS A 58 -7.20 3.71 2.89
C HIS A 58 -7.13 4.04 4.39
N TYR A 59 -6.05 3.66 5.07
CA TYR A 59 -5.84 3.96 6.48
C TYR A 59 -5.83 5.48 6.75
N GLU A 60 -5.10 6.27 5.95
CA GLU A 60 -5.06 7.73 6.09
C GLU A 60 -6.43 8.39 5.87
N LEU A 61 -7.32 7.74 5.12
CA LEU A 61 -8.71 8.17 4.91
C LEU A 61 -9.69 7.65 5.98
N GLY A 62 -9.23 6.86 6.95
CA GLY A 62 -10.07 6.22 7.97
C GLY A 62 -10.87 5.01 7.48
N LEU A 63 -10.54 4.48 6.30
CA LEU A 63 -11.13 3.30 5.69
C LEU A 63 -10.40 2.05 6.18
N PHE A 64 -10.57 1.74 7.46
CA PHE A 64 -9.73 0.75 8.13
C PHE A 64 -9.97 -0.68 7.62
N GLN A 65 -11.21 -1.04 7.27
CA GLN A 65 -11.49 -2.37 6.73
C GLN A 65 -10.84 -2.57 5.35
N GLU A 66 -10.95 -1.59 4.46
CA GLU A 66 -10.33 -1.62 3.14
C GLU A 66 -8.80 -1.62 3.24
N SER A 67 -8.25 -0.94 4.25
CA SER A 67 -6.83 -1.01 4.59
C SER A 67 -6.42 -2.43 4.99
N ILE A 68 -7.17 -3.08 5.87
CA ILE A 68 -6.93 -4.46 6.33
C ILE A 68 -6.95 -5.43 5.14
N ASP A 69 -7.93 -5.30 4.24
CA ASP A 69 -8.08 -6.19 3.08
C ASP A 69 -6.87 -6.07 2.14
N ASP A 70 -6.45 -4.85 1.81
CA ASP A 70 -5.28 -4.60 0.96
C ASP A 70 -3.98 -5.08 1.61
N LEU A 71 -3.78 -4.81 2.90
CA LEU A 71 -2.59 -5.24 3.62
C LEU A 71 -2.54 -6.76 3.78
N THR A 72 -3.69 -7.42 3.90
CA THR A 72 -3.77 -8.89 3.89
C THR A 72 -3.32 -9.44 2.54
N ARG A 73 -3.75 -8.84 1.43
CA ARG A 73 -3.28 -9.24 0.11
C ARG A 73 -1.78 -9.02 -0.07
N ALA A 74 -1.23 -7.92 0.45
CA ALA A 74 0.22 -7.68 0.44
C ALA A 74 0.98 -8.75 1.24
N ILE A 75 0.48 -9.16 2.40
CA ILE A 75 1.05 -10.24 3.24
C ILE A 75 0.99 -11.59 2.53
N ASP A 76 -0.13 -11.92 1.88
CA ASP A 76 -0.27 -13.18 1.13
C ASP A 76 0.78 -13.29 0.01
N LEU A 77 1.14 -12.16 -0.60
CA LEU A 77 2.14 -12.07 -1.67
C LEU A 77 3.58 -12.05 -1.15
N SER A 78 3.82 -11.39 -0.01
CA SER A 78 5.14 -11.29 0.63
C SER A 78 5.00 -11.42 2.16
N PRO A 79 4.96 -12.65 2.69
CA PRO A 79 4.64 -12.89 4.10
C PRO A 79 5.82 -12.62 5.05
N THR A 80 6.97 -12.22 4.51
CA THR A 80 8.21 -11.97 5.26
C THR A 80 8.51 -10.47 5.44
N ASP A 81 7.71 -9.57 4.85
CA ASP A 81 7.87 -8.13 5.06
C ASP A 81 7.18 -7.69 6.35
N ASP A 82 7.97 -7.34 7.37
CA ASP A 82 7.47 -6.94 8.68
C ASP A 82 6.61 -5.66 8.62
N ASN A 83 6.85 -4.78 7.64
CA ASN A 83 6.11 -3.53 7.51
C ASN A 83 4.62 -3.78 7.23
N TYR A 84 4.28 -4.88 6.53
CA TYR A 84 2.90 -5.15 6.16
C TYR A 84 2.08 -5.55 7.39
N TYR A 85 2.63 -6.39 8.27
CA TYR A 85 2.03 -6.72 9.55
C TYR A 85 1.95 -5.50 10.46
N GLY A 86 3.02 -4.70 10.55
CA GLY A 86 3.02 -3.48 11.35
C GLY A 86 1.94 -2.49 10.93
N ARG A 87 1.70 -2.31 9.62
CA ARG A 87 0.61 -1.45 9.13
C ARG A 87 -0.76 -2.07 9.36
N ARG A 88 -0.93 -3.38 9.17
CA ARG A 88 -2.23 -4.03 9.36
C ARG A 88 -2.63 -4.09 10.82
N SER A 89 -1.67 -4.23 11.73
CA SER A 89 -1.88 -4.06 13.18
C SER A 89 -2.48 -2.70 13.51
N LEU A 90 -1.93 -1.61 12.96
CA LEU A 90 -2.52 -0.27 13.17
C LEU A 90 -3.95 -0.22 12.63
N ALA A 91 -4.19 -0.73 11.42
CA ALA A 91 -5.54 -0.76 10.86
C ALA A 91 -6.52 -1.56 11.74
N TYR A 92 -6.10 -2.71 12.29
CA TYR A 92 -6.89 -3.49 13.26
C TYR A 92 -7.20 -2.70 14.54
N LEU A 93 -6.22 -1.99 15.12
CA LEU A 93 -6.45 -1.19 16.33
C LEU A 93 -7.51 -0.12 16.10
N PHE A 94 -7.44 0.60 14.98
CA PHE A 94 -8.40 1.65 14.65
C PHE A 94 -9.75 1.11 14.15
N ASN A 95 -9.83 -0.17 13.79
CA ASN A 95 -11.06 -0.89 13.49
C ASN A 95 -11.65 -1.63 14.71
N ASP A 96 -11.20 -1.32 15.93
CA ASP A 96 -11.64 -1.96 17.19
C ASP A 96 -11.39 -3.48 17.26
N GLN A 97 -10.30 -3.95 16.64
CA GLN A 97 -9.88 -5.37 16.63
C GLN A 97 -8.52 -5.58 17.35
N PRO A 98 -8.42 -5.32 18.67
CA PRO A 98 -7.14 -5.30 19.39
C PRO A 98 -6.43 -6.66 19.43
N ASP A 99 -7.16 -7.77 19.53
CA ASP A 99 -6.56 -9.11 19.57
C ASP A 99 -5.82 -9.44 18.25
N LEU A 100 -6.38 -9.03 17.11
CA LEU A 100 -5.74 -9.20 15.80
C LEU A 100 -4.55 -8.25 15.64
N ALA A 101 -4.64 -7.05 16.21
CA ALA A 101 -3.54 -6.12 16.21
C ALA A 101 -2.33 -6.60 17.01
N GLU A 102 -2.55 -7.21 18.18
CA GLU A 102 -1.50 -7.82 19.01
C GLU A 102 -0.83 -8.96 18.26
N ALA A 103 -1.60 -9.84 17.61
CA ALA A 103 -1.06 -10.92 16.79
C ALA A 103 -0.16 -10.43 15.64
N ASP A 104 -0.57 -9.35 14.94
CA ASP A 104 0.26 -8.76 13.88
C ASP A 104 1.50 -8.03 14.44
N GLN A 105 1.45 -7.48 15.66
CA GLN A 105 2.62 -6.90 16.32
C GLN A 105 3.65 -7.96 16.66
N ASP A 106 3.22 -9.05 17.29
CA ASP A 106 4.08 -10.19 17.60
C ASP A 106 4.75 -10.71 16.33
N LYS A 107 3.98 -10.82 15.24
CA LYS A 107 4.53 -11.29 13.96
C LYS A 107 5.54 -10.32 13.35
N CYS A 108 5.28 -9.02 13.42
CA CYS A 108 6.19 -7.98 12.97
C CYS A 108 7.52 -8.02 13.74
N GLU A 109 7.46 -8.17 15.07
CA GLU A 109 8.65 -8.29 15.91
C GLU A 109 9.44 -9.57 15.66
N GLU A 110 8.75 -10.71 15.47
CA GLU A 110 9.38 -11.97 15.10
C GLU A 110 10.21 -11.80 13.81
N LEU A 111 9.61 -11.23 12.75
CA LEU A 111 10.28 -11.04 11.46
C LEU A 111 11.49 -10.13 11.58
N ARG A 112 11.38 -8.99 12.29
CA ARG A 112 12.50 -8.06 12.51
C ARG A 112 13.70 -8.68 13.22
N ASN A 113 13.45 -9.62 14.13
CA ASN A 113 14.51 -10.28 14.90
C ASN A 113 15.18 -11.43 14.14
N THR A 114 14.66 -11.79 12.95
CA THR A 114 15.15 -12.93 12.15
C THR A 114 15.90 -12.53 10.86
N GLY A 115 15.96 -11.24 10.51
CA GLY A 115 16.70 -10.69 9.37
C GLY A 115 18.09 -10.16 9.73
#